data_AF-A0A6P6C505-F1
#
_entry.id   AF-A0A6P6C505-F1
#
_cell.length_a   1.000
_cell.length_b   1.000
_cell.length_c   1.000
_cell.angle_alpha   90.00
_cell.angle_beta   90.00
_cell.angle_gamma   90.00
#
_symmetry.space_group_name_H-M   'P 1'
#
loop_
_entity.id
_entity.type
_entity.pdbx_description
1 polymer ?
#
loop_
_entity_poly.entity_id
_entity_poly.type
_entity_poly.pdbx_seq_one_letter_code
_entity_poly.pdbx_strand_id
1 'polypeptide(L)'
;MLSDSVARCRQIAGGRKGQLARPTSLPPLHRIGTAALAVQVVGSNWPKPHYTLLVTGLCRFQIVQVLKEKPYPVAEVEQLDRLEEFPSTCKTRAELGELSEQFYKYAVQLVDMLDMSVPAVAKLRRLLDSLPREALPDILTAIIRTSDKEKLQILDAVSLEERFKMTIPLLVRQIEGLKLLQKTRKHKQDDEKRVIAIRPMRRVTHIPGTLEDEDEDEDNDDIIMLEKKIRASSMPEQAHRVCVKEMKRLKKMPQSMPEYALTRNYLELMVELPWNKSTTGEPTK
;
A
#
# COMPACT_ATOMS: atom_id res chain seq x y z
N MET A 1 -9.02 22.98 -22.63
CA MET A 1 -9.09 23.77 -21.37
C MET A 1 -8.29 23.15 -20.22
N LEU A 2 -8.20 21.81 -20.08
CA LEU A 2 -7.28 21.16 -19.13
C LEU A 2 -5.85 20.94 -19.67
N SER A 3 -5.63 21.15 -20.97
CA SER A 3 -4.31 21.01 -21.62
C SER A 3 -3.35 22.18 -21.38
N ASP A 4 -3.86 23.36 -20.99
CA ASP A 4 -3.05 24.59 -20.85
C ASP A 4 -2.67 24.91 -19.40
N SER A 5 -3.11 24.11 -18.42
CA SER A 5 -2.69 24.27 -17.00
C SER A 5 -1.37 23.58 -16.68
N VAL A 6 -0.68 23.06 -17.69
CA VAL A 6 0.72 22.64 -17.55
C VAL A 6 1.54 23.91 -17.38
N ALA A 7 2.24 24.02 -16.23
CA ALA A 7 3.25 25.05 -16.03
C ALA A 7 4.18 25.02 -17.26
N ARG A 8 4.03 26.00 -18.16
CA ARG A 8 4.93 26.13 -19.31
C ARG A 8 6.27 26.55 -18.72
N CYS A 9 7.17 25.59 -18.59
CA CYS A 9 8.58 25.84 -18.29
C CYS A 9 9.17 26.57 -19.50
N ARG A 10 9.05 27.90 -19.53
CA ARG A 10 9.73 28.76 -20.49
C ARG A 10 11.07 29.10 -19.87
N GLN A 11 12.12 28.45 -20.34
CA GLN A 11 13.50 28.74 -19.99
C GLN A 11 13.83 30.15 -20.54
N ILE A 12 13.81 31.17 -19.67
CA ILE A 12 14.24 32.52 -20.03
C ILE A 12 15.57 32.77 -19.31
N ALA A 13 16.62 32.88 -20.11
CA ALA A 13 17.94 33.28 -19.65
C ALA A 13 17.91 34.77 -19.24
N GLY A 14 18.18 35.02 -17.96
CA GLY A 14 18.77 36.27 -17.46
C GLY A 14 17.83 37.45 -17.23
N GLY A 15 17.81 37.95 -15.98
CA GLY A 15 17.60 39.39 -15.75
C GLY A 15 16.82 39.80 -14.50
N ARG A 16 17.59 40.22 -13.48
CA ARG A 16 17.27 41.21 -12.42
C ARG A 16 16.30 40.83 -11.29
N LYS A 17 16.91 40.74 -10.10
CA LYS A 17 16.28 40.77 -8.78
C LYS A 17 15.44 42.05 -8.60
N GLY A 18 14.14 41.88 -8.38
CA GLY A 18 13.23 42.92 -7.89
C GLY A 18 12.36 42.34 -6.79
N GLN A 19 12.71 42.62 -5.54
CA GLN A 19 11.93 42.22 -4.37
C GLN A 19 10.74 43.19 -4.26
N LEU A 20 9.51 42.69 -4.40
CA LEU A 20 8.32 43.47 -4.08
C LEU A 20 7.32 42.60 -3.33
N ALA A 21 7.00 43.03 -2.10
CA ALA A 21 5.98 42.44 -1.25
C ALA A 21 4.55 42.66 -1.81
N ARG A 22 3.59 41.88 -1.29
CA ARG A 22 2.09 42.04 -1.23
C ARG A 22 1.32 40.91 -1.95
N PRO A 23 -0.01 40.80 -1.76
CA PRO A 23 -0.75 40.45 -0.55
C PRO A 23 -1.59 39.18 -0.83
N THR A 24 -1.27 38.02 -0.27
CA THR A 24 -1.85 36.76 -0.77
C THR A 24 -3.18 36.39 -0.10
N SER A 25 -4.23 36.32 -0.92
CA SER A 25 -5.50 35.64 -0.59
C SER A 25 -5.42 34.11 -0.72
N LEU A 26 -4.27 33.61 -1.19
CA LEU A 26 -3.98 32.19 -1.36
C LEU A 26 -3.42 31.58 -0.07
N PRO A 27 -3.75 30.31 0.24
CA PRO A 27 -3.07 29.58 1.29
C PRO A 27 -1.55 29.55 0.99
N PRO A 28 -0.71 29.46 2.04
CA PRO A 28 0.73 29.50 1.87
C PRO A 28 1.20 28.38 0.93
N LEU A 29 1.65 28.77 -0.25
CA LEU A 29 2.22 27.88 -1.26
C LEU A 29 3.65 27.50 -0.84
N HIS A 30 3.99 26.23 -1.01
CA HIS A 30 5.35 25.77 -0.81
C HIS A 30 6.28 26.36 -1.87
N ARG A 31 7.50 26.74 -1.48
CA ARG A 31 8.43 27.47 -2.35
C ARG A 31 8.97 26.59 -3.49
N ILE A 32 9.18 25.31 -3.22
CA ILE A 32 9.64 24.31 -4.19
C ILE A 32 8.48 23.38 -4.53
N GLY A 33 8.31 23.08 -5.81
CA GLY A 33 7.29 22.20 -6.35
C GLY A 33 7.86 21.22 -7.38
N THR A 34 6.99 20.34 -7.88
CA THR A 34 7.34 19.38 -8.94
C THR A 34 6.57 19.70 -10.21
N ALA A 35 7.27 19.95 -11.30
CA ALA A 35 6.68 20.05 -12.63
C ALA A 35 6.19 18.68 -13.03
N ALA A 36 4.96 18.59 -13.54
CA ALA A 36 4.35 17.31 -13.83
C ALA A 36 3.56 17.37 -15.14
N LEU A 37 3.63 16.28 -15.90
CA LEU A 37 2.91 16.10 -17.17
C LEU A 37 1.61 15.34 -16.90
N ALA A 38 0.47 15.90 -17.31
CA ALA A 38 -0.80 15.19 -17.29
C ALA A 38 -0.83 14.18 -18.45
N VAL A 39 -0.71 12.89 -18.11
CA VAL A 39 -0.65 11.79 -19.09
C VAL A 39 -2.05 11.38 -19.52
N GLN A 40 -2.99 11.31 -18.58
CA GLN A 40 -4.36 10.89 -18.86
C GLN A 40 -5.34 11.72 -18.04
N VAL A 41 -6.43 12.12 -18.69
CA VAL A 41 -7.57 12.77 -18.05
C VAL A 41 -8.78 11.89 -18.27
N VAL A 42 -9.36 11.38 -17.19
CA VAL A 42 -10.58 10.57 -17.23
C VAL A 42 -11.63 11.28 -16.40
N GLY A 43 -12.83 11.47 -16.92
CA GLY A 43 -13.90 12.08 -16.15
C GLY A 43 -15.19 12.16 -16.93
N SER A 44 -16.30 12.23 -16.19
CA SER A 44 -17.62 12.55 -16.73
C SER A 44 -18.07 13.90 -16.21
N ASN A 45 -18.79 14.61 -17.05
CA ASN A 45 -19.35 15.94 -16.82
C ASN A 45 -20.76 15.89 -16.19
N TRP A 46 -21.20 14.71 -15.71
CA TRP A 46 -22.54 14.49 -15.15
C TRP A 46 -22.52 13.47 -14.02
N PRO A 47 -23.28 13.65 -12.91
CA PRO A 47 -24.07 14.82 -12.47
C PRO A 47 -23.25 15.93 -11.80
N LYS A 48 -22.00 15.67 -11.43
CA LYS A 48 -20.99 16.67 -11.03
C LYS A 48 -19.70 16.39 -11.80
N PRO A 49 -19.00 17.42 -12.30
CA PRO A 49 -17.75 17.21 -13.02
C PRO A 49 -16.71 16.63 -12.06
N HIS A 50 -16.32 15.38 -12.30
CA HIS A 50 -15.25 14.72 -11.58
C HIS A 50 -14.20 14.26 -12.60
N TYR A 51 -12.99 14.80 -12.48
CA TYR A 51 -11.86 14.43 -13.31
C TYR A 51 -10.79 13.75 -12.46
N THR A 52 -10.38 12.57 -12.90
CA THR A 52 -9.21 11.85 -12.42
C THR A 52 -8.07 12.13 -13.38
N LEU A 53 -6.98 12.66 -12.85
CA LEU A 53 -5.77 12.98 -13.60
C LEU A 53 -4.69 11.97 -13.25
N LEU A 54 -4.12 11.32 -14.26
CA LEU A 54 -2.86 10.60 -14.13
C LEU A 54 -1.74 11.56 -14.49
N VAL A 55 -0.83 11.81 -13.56
CA VAL A 55 0.23 12.81 -13.71
C VAL A 55 1.59 12.19 -13.43
N THR A 56 2.59 12.54 -14.23
CA THR A 56 3.98 12.09 -14.07
C THR A 56 4.86 13.28 -13.73
N GLY A 57 5.54 13.23 -12.59
CA GLY A 57 6.53 14.25 -12.19
C GLY A 57 7.76 14.21 -13.11
N LEU A 58 8.26 15.38 -13.50
CA LEU A 58 9.38 15.55 -14.41
C LEU A 58 10.62 16.09 -13.69
N CYS A 59 10.49 17.24 -13.04
CA CYS A 59 11.61 17.91 -12.36
C CYS A 59 11.10 18.82 -11.24
N ARG A 60 11.99 19.16 -10.31
CA ARG A 60 11.74 20.19 -9.30
C ARG A 60 11.89 21.58 -9.90
N PHE A 61 11.02 22.47 -9.43
CA PHE A 61 11.13 23.89 -9.72
C PHE A 61 10.96 24.71 -8.45
N GLN A 62 11.54 25.90 -8.44
CA GLN A 62 11.27 26.92 -7.44
C GLN A 62 10.34 27.97 -8.03
N ILE A 63 9.36 28.42 -7.26
CA ILE A 63 8.53 29.57 -7.63
C ILE A 63 9.38 30.84 -7.51
N VAL A 64 9.48 31.60 -8.61
CA VAL A 64 10.17 32.90 -8.64
C VAL A 64 9.17 34.00 -8.36
N GLN A 65 8.06 34.01 -9.11
CA GLN A 65 7.03 35.04 -8.99
C GLN A 65 5.65 34.50 -9.42
N VAL A 66 4.60 34.85 -8.67
CA VAL A 66 3.21 34.59 -9.09
C VAL A 66 2.75 35.73 -10.01
N LEU A 67 2.34 35.39 -11.23
CA LEU A 67 1.91 36.34 -12.26
C LEU A 67 0.39 36.59 -12.23
N LYS A 68 -0.39 35.57 -11.86
CA LYS A 68 -1.86 35.60 -11.87
C LYS A 68 -2.40 34.67 -10.80
N GLU A 69 -3.47 35.06 -10.10
CA GLU A 69 -4.12 34.21 -9.08
C GLU A 69 -5.46 33.60 -9.54
N LYS A 70 -6.25 34.34 -10.35
CA LYS A 70 -7.59 33.93 -10.80
C LYS A 70 -7.67 33.87 -12.32
N PRO A 71 -8.41 32.91 -12.92
CA PRO A 71 -9.22 31.86 -12.27
C PRO A 71 -8.39 30.69 -11.69
N TYR A 72 -7.11 30.59 -12.07
CA TYR A 72 -6.14 29.66 -11.50
C TYR A 72 -4.79 30.36 -11.35
N PRO A 73 -3.95 29.94 -10.38
CA PRO A 73 -2.65 30.52 -10.18
C PRO A 73 -1.71 30.20 -11.35
N VAL A 74 -0.98 31.21 -11.82
CA VAL A 74 0.09 31.09 -12.81
C VAL A 74 1.32 31.74 -12.23
N ALA A 75 2.44 31.04 -12.24
CA ALA A 75 3.71 31.51 -11.70
C ALA A 75 4.85 31.28 -12.69
N GLU A 76 5.83 32.16 -12.62
CA GLU A 76 7.15 31.97 -13.20
C GLU A 76 7.98 31.08 -12.27
N VAL A 77 8.65 30.09 -12.86
CA VAL A 77 9.34 29.03 -12.14
C VAL A 77 10.74 28.81 -12.70
N GLU A 78 11.68 28.48 -11.83
CA GLU A 78 13.06 28.13 -12.18
C GLU A 78 13.30 26.65 -11.91
N GLN A 79 13.82 25.91 -12.89
CA GLN A 79 14.14 24.50 -12.73
C GLN A 79 15.36 24.31 -11.82
N LEU A 80 15.22 23.49 -10.78
CA LEU A 80 16.28 23.23 -9.80
C LEU A 80 17.11 21.99 -10.15
N ASP A 81 16.48 20.97 -10.73
CA ASP A 81 17.15 19.73 -11.10
C ASP A 81 17.89 19.91 -12.44
N ARG A 82 19.14 20.39 -12.37
CA ARG A 82 20.09 20.24 -13.48
C ARG A 82 20.77 18.88 -13.36
N LEU A 83 20.13 17.84 -13.90
CA LEU A 83 20.65 16.46 -13.90
C LEU A 83 22.04 16.34 -14.56
N GLU A 84 22.48 17.33 -15.33
CA GLU A 84 23.73 17.30 -16.11
C GLU A 84 24.95 17.92 -15.41
N GLU A 85 24.80 18.61 -14.27
CA GLU A 85 25.90 19.33 -13.61
C GLU A 85 25.99 19.01 -12.11
N PHE A 86 26.23 17.75 -11.75
CA PHE A 86 26.80 17.47 -10.42
C PHE A 86 28.29 17.80 -10.49
N PRO A 87 28.80 18.81 -9.77
CA PRO A 87 30.20 19.18 -9.86
C PRO A 87 31.10 18.02 -9.43
N SER A 88 31.99 17.67 -10.35
CA SER A 88 32.93 16.56 -10.33
C SER A 88 34.05 16.74 -9.30
N THR A 89 33.74 16.74 -8.00
CA THR A 89 34.75 16.48 -6.96
C THR A 89 34.72 15.00 -6.60
N CYS A 90 35.85 14.30 -6.82
CA CYS A 90 35.97 12.85 -6.58
C CYS A 90 35.50 12.41 -5.18
N LYS A 91 35.63 13.27 -4.15
CA LYS A 91 35.18 12.98 -2.78
C LYS A 91 33.65 12.90 -2.68
N THR A 92 32.95 13.90 -3.21
CA THR A 92 31.48 13.95 -3.24
C THR A 92 30.89 12.76 -3.98
N ARG A 93 31.54 12.30 -5.06
CA ARG A 93 31.10 11.11 -5.81
C ARG A 93 31.24 9.81 -5.02
N ALA A 94 32.30 9.68 -4.21
CA ALA A 94 32.51 8.50 -3.37
C ALA A 94 31.48 8.43 -2.23
N GLU A 95 31.28 9.54 -1.52
CA GLU A 95 30.29 9.65 -0.43
C GLU A 95 28.85 9.44 -0.95
N LEU A 96 28.53 10.00 -2.11
CA LEU A 96 27.24 9.78 -2.77
C LEU A 96 27.04 8.31 -3.17
N GLY A 97 28.11 7.66 -3.64
CA GLY A 97 28.12 6.24 -3.96
C GLY A 97 27.78 5.39 -2.73
N GLU A 98 28.46 5.62 -1.61
CA GLU A 98 28.21 4.92 -0.35
C GLU A 98 26.77 5.13 0.16
N LEU A 99 26.27 6.37 0.15
CA LEU A 99 24.89 6.67 0.51
C LEU A 99 23.88 5.97 -0.40
N SER A 100 24.15 5.93 -1.71
CA SER A 100 23.28 5.26 -2.68
C SER A 100 23.22 3.74 -2.47
N GLU A 101 24.36 3.12 -2.13
CA GLU A 101 24.42 1.69 -1.83
C GLU A 101 23.74 1.36 -0.51
N GLN A 102 23.98 2.18 0.52
CA GLN A 102 23.33 2.05 1.81
C GLN A 102 21.81 2.18 1.67
N PHE A 103 21.34 3.20 0.95
CA PHE A 103 19.94 3.40 0.67
C PHE A 103 19.33 2.20 -0.06
N TYR A 104 19.99 1.72 -1.12
CA TYR A 104 19.53 0.57 -1.89
C TYR A 104 19.41 -0.69 -1.03
N LYS A 105 20.40 -0.94 -0.16
CA LYS A 105 20.37 -2.06 0.79
C LYS A 105 19.16 -2.01 1.72
N TYR A 106 18.85 -0.84 2.28
CA TYR A 106 17.66 -0.67 3.11
C TYR A 106 16.36 -0.79 2.31
N ALA A 107 16.31 -0.27 1.09
CA ALA A 107 15.16 -0.39 0.20
C ALA A 107 14.83 -1.85 -0.11
N VAL A 108 15.84 -2.64 -0.48
CA VAL A 108 15.69 -4.09 -0.72
C VAL A 108 15.27 -4.81 0.56
N GLN A 109 15.93 -4.51 1.70
CA GLN A 109 15.54 -5.08 2.99
C GLN A 109 14.07 -4.78 3.36
N LEU A 110 13.60 -3.55 3.11
CA LEU A 110 12.21 -3.18 3.33
C LEU A 110 11.28 -4.05 2.49
N VAL A 111 11.56 -4.16 1.19
CA VAL A 111 10.74 -4.92 0.24
C VAL A 111 10.73 -6.42 0.56
N ASP A 112 11.88 -7.00 0.93
CA ASP A 112 11.99 -8.42 1.28
C ASP A 112 11.25 -8.78 2.58
N MET A 113 11.00 -7.80 3.45
CA MET A 113 10.15 -8.00 4.64
C MET A 113 8.65 -7.89 4.35
N LEU A 114 8.27 -7.42 3.17
CA LEU A 114 6.89 -7.32 2.71
C LEU A 114 6.51 -8.60 1.94
N ASP A 115 5.22 -8.88 1.89
CA ASP A 115 4.71 -10.05 1.16
C ASP A 115 4.73 -9.78 -0.35
N MET A 116 5.58 -10.54 -1.05
CA MET A 116 5.74 -10.46 -2.51
C MET A 116 4.53 -10.98 -3.30
N SER A 117 3.60 -11.69 -2.64
CA SER A 117 2.32 -12.08 -3.25
C SER A 117 1.46 -10.87 -3.61
N VAL A 118 1.69 -9.72 -2.94
CA VAL A 118 0.98 -8.47 -3.20
C VAL A 118 1.51 -7.83 -4.49
N PRO A 119 0.68 -7.64 -5.54
CA PRO A 119 1.13 -7.13 -6.83
C PRO A 119 1.84 -5.77 -6.77
N ALA A 120 1.44 -4.91 -5.82
CA ALA A 120 2.06 -3.60 -5.60
C ALA A 120 3.52 -3.73 -5.10
N VAL A 121 3.81 -4.72 -4.25
CA VAL A 121 5.16 -4.99 -3.73
C VAL A 121 6.03 -5.58 -4.83
N ALA A 122 5.50 -6.50 -5.63
CA ALA A 122 6.22 -7.04 -6.79
C ALA A 122 6.56 -5.94 -7.83
N LYS A 123 5.64 -5.00 -8.06
CA LYS A 123 5.89 -3.82 -8.91
C LYS A 123 6.96 -2.92 -8.30
N LEU A 124 6.92 -2.68 -6.99
CA LEU A 124 7.95 -1.91 -6.29
C LEU A 124 9.34 -2.52 -6.44
N ARG A 125 9.46 -3.85 -6.29
CA ARG A 125 10.73 -4.55 -6.52
C ARG A 125 11.27 -4.32 -7.93
N ARG A 126 10.43 -4.49 -8.95
CA ARG A 126 10.81 -4.22 -10.35
C ARG A 126 11.24 -2.78 -10.57
N LEU A 127 10.58 -1.83 -9.90
CA LEU A 127 10.96 -0.41 -9.97
C LEU A 127 12.34 -0.18 -9.34
N LEU A 128 12.63 -0.77 -8.18
CA LEU A 128 13.96 -0.68 -7.56
C LEU A 128 15.07 -1.22 -8.47
N ASP A 129 14.82 -2.32 -9.18
CA ASP A 129 15.81 -2.97 -10.03
C ASP A 129 16.02 -2.26 -11.38
N SER A 130 15.01 -1.52 -11.88
CA SER A 130 15.01 -0.94 -13.23
C SER A 130 15.33 0.56 -13.30
N LEU A 131 15.12 1.30 -12.21
CA LEU A 131 15.27 2.75 -12.20
C LEU A 131 16.69 3.20 -11.80
N PRO A 132 17.12 4.38 -12.26
CA PRO A 132 18.37 5.00 -11.83
C PRO A 132 18.35 5.23 -10.32
N ARG A 133 19.50 5.00 -9.66
CA ARG A 133 19.65 5.10 -8.20
C ARG A 133 19.29 6.49 -7.68
N GLU A 134 19.51 7.50 -8.52
CA GLU A 134 19.26 8.91 -8.32
C GLU A 134 17.77 9.24 -8.13
N ALA A 135 16.88 8.44 -8.73
CA ALA A 135 15.44 8.62 -8.66
C ALA A 135 14.78 7.84 -7.51
N LEU A 136 15.49 6.86 -6.93
CA LEU A 136 14.93 5.98 -5.91
C LEU A 136 14.50 6.70 -4.61
N PRO A 137 15.22 7.72 -4.10
CA PRO A 137 14.77 8.47 -2.91
C PRO A 137 13.39 9.08 -3.09
N ASP A 138 13.13 9.67 -4.25
CA ASP A 138 11.89 10.38 -4.55
C ASP A 138 10.72 9.40 -4.68
N ILE A 139 10.96 8.27 -5.34
CA ILE A 139 9.97 7.21 -5.56
C ILE A 139 9.63 6.50 -4.24
N LEU A 140 10.63 6.12 -3.45
CA LEU A 140 10.37 5.48 -2.16
C LEU A 140 9.70 6.43 -1.17
N THR A 141 10.06 7.71 -1.16
CA THR A 141 9.38 8.72 -0.32
C THR A 141 7.90 8.86 -0.70
N ALA A 142 7.55 8.74 -1.98
CA ALA A 142 6.17 8.78 -2.43
C ALA A 142 5.36 7.55 -2.00
N ILE A 143 6.01 6.38 -1.87
CA ILE A 143 5.37 5.10 -1.55
C ILE A 143 5.28 4.87 -0.04
N ILE A 144 6.30 5.27 0.71
CA ILE A 144 6.36 5.06 2.15
C ILE A 144 5.36 5.96 2.87
N ARG A 145 4.80 5.44 3.95
CA ARG A 145 3.94 6.20 4.86
C ARG A 145 4.78 7.14 5.73
N THR A 146 4.88 8.40 5.29
CA THR A 146 5.54 9.52 6.00
C THR A 146 4.58 10.69 6.14
N SER A 147 4.91 11.64 7.01
CA SER A 147 4.14 12.88 7.16
C SER A 147 4.35 13.81 5.97
N ASP A 148 3.34 14.64 5.65
CA ASP A 148 3.45 15.60 4.54
C ASP A 148 4.60 16.59 4.74
N LYS A 149 4.92 16.93 6.00
CA LYS A 149 6.07 17.78 6.34
C LYS A 149 7.40 17.15 5.94
N GLU A 150 7.59 15.86 6.25
CA GLU A 150 8.82 15.13 5.87
C GLU A 150 8.93 15.02 4.34
N LYS A 151 7.81 14.80 3.63
CA LYS A 151 7.79 14.77 2.16
C LYS A 151 8.20 16.12 1.55
N LEU A 152 7.71 17.22 2.11
CA LEU A 152 8.09 18.57 1.68
C LEU A 152 9.56 18.88 1.98
N GLN A 153 10.10 18.43 3.11
CA GLN A 153 11.53 18.57 3.42
C GLN A 153 12.42 17.82 2.42
N ILE A 154 12.02 16.62 1.98
CA ILE A 154 12.75 15.87 0.93
C ILE A 154 12.61 16.56 -0.43
N LEU A 155 11.47 17.20 -0.70
CA LEU A 155 11.29 18.01 -1.90
C LEU A 155 12.20 19.26 -1.89
N ASP A 156 12.43 19.85 -0.71
CA ASP A 156 13.34 20.99 -0.52
C ASP A 156 14.82 20.62 -0.68
N ALA A 157 15.18 19.35 -0.44
CA ALA A 157 16.54 18.85 -0.64
C ALA A 157 16.86 18.77 -2.14
N VAL A 158 17.48 19.82 -2.68
CA VAL A 158 17.88 19.88 -4.10
C VAL A 158 19.05 18.94 -4.37
N SER A 159 20.03 18.87 -3.46
CA SER A 159 21.20 18.02 -3.64
C SER A 159 20.83 16.55 -3.46
N LEU A 160 21.44 15.69 -4.28
CA LEU A 160 21.15 14.26 -4.25
C LEU A 160 21.66 13.59 -2.96
N GLU A 161 22.76 14.12 -2.44
CA GLU A 161 23.35 13.68 -1.18
C GLU A 161 22.42 13.95 0.01
N GLU A 162 21.86 15.16 0.11
CA GLU A 162 20.90 15.51 1.17
C GLU A 162 19.63 14.67 1.04
N ARG A 163 19.17 14.39 -0.19
CA ARG A 163 18.01 13.51 -0.42
C ARG A 163 18.22 12.13 0.16
N PHE A 164 19.37 11.50 -0.10
CA PHE A 164 19.69 10.22 0.52
C PHE A 164 19.78 10.33 2.04
N LYS A 165 20.51 11.32 2.57
CA LYS A 165 20.67 11.54 4.02
C LYS A 165 19.33 11.72 4.74
N MET A 166 18.36 12.39 4.12
CA MET A 166 17.01 12.56 4.68
C MET A 166 16.12 11.33 4.53
N THR A 167 16.25 10.57 3.44
CA THR A 167 15.35 9.44 3.16
C THR A 167 15.78 8.15 3.85
N ILE A 168 17.09 7.91 4.03
CA ILE A 168 17.62 6.74 4.77
C ILE A 168 17.01 6.58 6.16
N PRO A 169 16.97 7.59 7.06
CA PRO A 169 16.39 7.40 8.39
C PRO A 169 14.89 7.09 8.34
N LEU A 170 14.17 7.58 7.33
CA LEU A 170 12.76 7.22 7.13
C LEU A 170 12.62 5.74 6.78
N LEU A 171 13.46 5.21 5.89
CA LEU A 171 13.50 3.77 5.58
C LEU A 171 13.81 2.93 6.81
N VAL A 172 14.84 3.30 7.58
CA VAL A 172 15.24 2.60 8.81
C VAL A 172 14.08 2.55 9.80
N ARG A 173 13.39 3.68 10.02
CA ARG A 173 12.20 3.75 10.88
C ARG A 173 11.09 2.79 10.45
N GLN A 174 10.84 2.66 9.14
CA GLN A 174 9.83 1.70 8.64
C GLN A 174 10.28 0.25 8.87
N ILE A 175 11.55 -0.04 8.63
CA ILE A 175 12.12 -1.37 8.83
C ILE A 175 11.98 -1.79 10.30
N GLU A 176 12.31 -0.89 11.23
CA GLU A 176 12.14 -1.12 12.66
C GLU A 176 10.68 -1.33 13.05
N GLY A 177 9.76 -0.53 12.52
CA GLY A 177 8.32 -0.71 12.71
C GLY A 177 7.83 -2.08 12.26
N LEU A 178 8.26 -2.55 11.07
CA LEU A 178 7.91 -3.88 10.56
C LEU A 178 8.48 -5.00 11.42
N LYS A 179 9.74 -4.87 11.89
CA LYS A 179 10.35 -5.86 12.80
C LYS A 179 9.59 -5.99 14.11
N LEU A 180 9.12 -4.88 14.69
CA LEU A 180 8.29 -4.90 15.90
C LEU A 180 6.98 -5.63 15.68
N LEU A 181 6.29 -5.34 14.56
CA LEU A 181 5.03 -6.02 14.19
C LEU A 181 5.23 -7.54 14.02
N GLN A 182 6.32 -7.97 13.38
CA GLN A 182 6.63 -9.39 13.21
C GLN A 182 6.93 -10.09 14.55
N LYS A 183 7.67 -9.43 15.47
CA LYS A 183 7.92 -9.97 16.81
C LYS A 183 6.63 -10.20 17.60
N THR A 184 5.70 -9.24 17.56
CA THR A 184 4.39 -9.37 18.22
C THR A 184 3.54 -10.49 17.63
N ARG A 185 3.57 -10.69 16.30
CA ARG A 185 2.88 -11.82 15.66
C ARG A 185 3.44 -13.17 16.11
N LYS A 186 4.77 -13.32 16.18
CA LYS A 186 5.41 -14.55 16.65
C LYS A 186 5.06 -14.89 18.10
N HIS A 187 5.01 -13.89 18.99
CA HIS A 187 4.60 -14.11 20.38
C HIS A 187 3.16 -14.59 20.52
N LYS A 188 2.22 -14.00 19.77
CA LYS A 188 0.81 -14.45 19.80
C LYS A 188 0.64 -15.90 19.35
N GLN A 189 1.39 -16.34 18.34
CA GLN A 189 1.33 -17.72 17.86
C GLN A 189 1.92 -18.73 18.87
N ASP A 190 2.96 -18.33 19.62
CA ASP A 190 3.56 -19.17 20.66
C ASP A 190 2.66 -19.26 21.91
N ASP A 191 1.99 -18.16 22.26
CA ASP A 191 1.01 -18.14 23.35
C ASP A 191 -0.25 -18.98 23.01
N GLU A 192 -0.76 -18.93 21.78
CA GLU A 192 -1.86 -19.80 21.34
C GLU A 192 -1.47 -21.28 21.39
N LYS A 193 -0.26 -21.64 20.94
CA LYS A 193 0.24 -23.03 21.04
C LYS A 193 0.38 -23.49 22.49
N ARG A 194 0.82 -22.63 23.41
CA ARG A 194 0.89 -22.95 24.86
C ARG A 194 -0.48 -23.08 25.52
N VAL A 195 -1.44 -22.24 25.14
CA VAL A 195 -2.81 -22.31 25.71
C VAL A 195 -3.54 -23.57 25.24
N ILE A 196 -3.29 -24.04 24.01
CA ILE A 196 -3.85 -25.30 23.49
C ILE A 196 -3.21 -26.51 24.20
N ALA A 197 -1.90 -26.46 24.51
CA ALA A 197 -1.19 -27.54 25.18
C ALA A 197 -1.62 -27.80 26.65
N ILE A 198 -2.37 -26.89 27.29
CA ILE A 198 -2.82 -27.03 28.69
C ILE A 198 -4.22 -27.66 28.79
N ARG A 199 -4.93 -27.92 27.68
CA ARG A 199 -6.14 -28.75 27.73
C ARG A 199 -5.73 -30.23 27.67
N PRO A 200 -5.97 -31.05 28.71
CA PRO A 200 -5.64 -32.45 28.67
C PRO A 200 -6.61 -33.16 27.71
N MET A 201 -6.15 -33.38 26.48
CA MET A 201 -6.82 -34.25 25.52
C MET A 201 -6.77 -35.67 26.08
N ARG A 202 -7.91 -36.14 26.61
CA ARG A 202 -8.11 -37.56 26.94
C ARG A 202 -7.87 -38.37 25.67
N ARG A 203 -6.84 -39.21 25.72
CA ARG A 203 -6.55 -40.23 24.71
C ARG A 203 -7.78 -41.13 24.54
N VAL A 204 -8.29 -41.20 23.33
CA VAL A 204 -8.97 -42.40 22.83
C VAL A 204 -8.12 -42.91 21.67
N THR A 205 -7.44 -44.00 21.97
CA THR A 205 -6.72 -44.88 21.06
C THR A 205 -7.64 -45.42 19.97
N HIS A 206 -7.23 -45.40 18.70
CA HIS A 206 -7.48 -46.50 17.75
C HIS A 206 -6.54 -46.44 16.52
N ILE A 207 -5.64 -47.45 16.47
CA ILE A 207 -5.16 -48.25 15.31
C ILE A 207 -4.30 -47.57 14.22
N PRO A 208 -3.09 -48.11 13.90
CA PRO A 208 -2.18 -47.52 12.92
C PRO A 208 -2.43 -48.05 11.50
N GLY A 209 -2.26 -47.18 10.50
CA GLY A 209 -2.31 -47.55 9.10
C GLY A 209 -1.69 -46.48 8.21
N THR A 210 -0.44 -46.74 7.82
CA THR A 210 0.20 -46.39 6.54
C THR A 210 0.47 -44.92 6.21
N LEU A 211 1.78 -44.65 6.21
CA LEU A 211 2.54 -43.62 5.50
C LEU A 211 1.93 -43.18 4.16
N GLU A 212 1.84 -41.87 3.92
CA GLU A 212 2.33 -41.10 2.74
C GLU A 212 1.58 -39.75 2.62
N ASP A 213 2.36 -38.69 2.37
CA ASP A 213 2.01 -37.32 1.92
C ASP A 213 1.40 -36.30 2.92
N GLU A 214 2.28 -35.52 3.55
CA GLU A 214 2.04 -34.62 4.69
C GLU A 214 1.55 -33.18 4.36
N ASP A 215 1.01 -32.89 3.17
CA ASP A 215 0.63 -31.50 2.81
C ASP A 215 -0.83 -31.28 2.32
N GLU A 216 -1.70 -32.30 2.31
CA GLU A 216 -3.13 -32.16 1.89
C GLU A 216 -4.18 -32.34 3.01
N ASP A 217 -3.77 -32.68 4.24
CA ASP A 217 -4.71 -33.13 5.28
C ASP A 217 -5.40 -32.03 6.10
N GLU A 218 -4.82 -30.83 6.24
CA GLU A 218 -5.43 -29.74 7.02
C GLU A 218 -6.71 -29.20 6.34
N ASP A 219 -6.74 -29.21 5.01
CA ASP A 219 -7.85 -28.74 4.19
C ASP A 219 -9.05 -29.69 4.18
N ASN A 220 -8.79 -30.99 4.29
CA ASN A 220 -9.85 -32.01 4.35
C ASN A 220 -10.56 -31.97 5.71
N ASP A 221 -9.80 -31.75 6.78
CA ASP A 221 -10.33 -31.67 8.15
C ASP A 221 -11.33 -30.51 8.33
N ASP A 222 -11.06 -29.36 7.72
CA ASP A 222 -11.92 -28.17 7.77
C ASP A 222 -13.28 -28.39 7.11
N ILE A 223 -13.29 -29.02 5.93
CA ILE A 223 -14.51 -29.37 5.20
C ILE A 223 -15.31 -30.43 5.95
N ILE A 224 -14.62 -31.43 6.53
CA ILE A 224 -15.25 -32.48 7.35
C ILE A 224 -15.89 -31.89 8.61
N MET A 225 -15.23 -30.91 9.26
CA MET A 225 -15.79 -30.18 10.39
C MET A 225 -17.04 -29.38 10.03
N LEU A 226 -17.02 -28.67 8.89
CA LEU A 226 -18.18 -27.90 8.41
C LEU A 226 -19.37 -28.81 8.05
N GLU A 227 -19.12 -29.99 7.48
CA GLU A 227 -20.15 -30.98 7.21
C GLU A 227 -20.75 -31.61 8.48
N LYS A 228 -19.95 -31.80 9.53
CA LYS A 228 -20.44 -32.22 10.85
C LYS A 228 -21.32 -31.12 11.48
N LYS A 229 -20.90 -29.87 11.38
CA LYS A 229 -21.65 -28.71 11.88
C LYS A 229 -23.01 -28.53 11.19
N ILE A 230 -23.08 -28.69 9.87
CA ILE A 230 -24.34 -28.66 9.12
C ILE A 230 -25.28 -29.77 9.58
N ARG A 231 -24.78 -30.99 9.81
CA ARG A 231 -25.58 -32.11 10.33
C ARG A 231 -26.02 -31.92 11.78
N ALA A 232 -25.22 -31.25 12.60
CA ALA A 232 -25.53 -30.97 14.00
C ALA A 232 -26.48 -29.77 14.19
N SER A 233 -26.61 -28.91 13.17
CA SER A 233 -27.51 -27.77 13.22
C SER A 233 -28.97 -28.20 13.14
N SER A 234 -29.84 -27.61 13.95
CA SER A 234 -31.30 -27.82 13.90
C SER A 234 -31.95 -26.98 12.80
N MET A 235 -31.38 -26.99 11.60
CA MET A 235 -31.89 -26.24 10.45
C MET A 235 -33.25 -26.78 9.95
N PRO A 236 -34.20 -25.92 9.55
CA PRO A 236 -35.38 -26.35 8.81
C PRO A 236 -34.99 -27.08 7.52
N GLU A 237 -35.84 -28.02 7.08
CA GLU A 237 -35.52 -28.92 5.96
C GLU A 237 -35.16 -28.19 4.66
N GLN A 238 -35.81 -27.04 4.40
CA GLN A 238 -35.52 -26.21 3.22
C GLN A 238 -34.11 -25.60 3.28
N ALA A 239 -33.67 -25.12 4.44
CA ALA A 239 -32.34 -24.55 4.65
C ALA A 239 -31.26 -25.64 4.58
N HIS A 240 -31.51 -26.78 5.21
CA HIS A 240 -30.58 -27.92 5.19
C HIS A 240 -30.33 -28.43 3.77
N ARG A 241 -31.37 -28.54 2.93
CA ARG A 241 -31.23 -28.95 1.52
C ARG A 241 -30.34 -28.00 0.71
N VAL A 242 -30.45 -26.68 0.94
CA VAL A 242 -29.61 -25.68 0.27
C VAL A 242 -28.16 -25.79 0.75
N CYS A 243 -27.93 -25.92 2.07
CA CYS A 243 -26.59 -26.08 2.63
C CYS A 243 -25.88 -27.35 2.13
N VAL A 244 -26.60 -28.47 1.98
CA VAL A 244 -26.03 -29.71 1.41
C VAL A 244 -25.65 -29.54 -0.06
N LYS A 245 -26.44 -28.79 -0.84
CA LYS A 245 -26.14 -28.51 -2.25
C LYS A 245 -24.89 -27.63 -2.38
N GLU A 246 -24.80 -26.57 -1.58
CA GLU A 246 -23.65 -25.66 -1.57
C GLU A 246 -22.38 -26.35 -1.03
N MET A 247 -22.51 -27.25 -0.04
CA MET A 247 -21.40 -28.08 0.44
C MET A 247 -20.82 -28.97 -0.66
N LYS A 248 -21.67 -29.60 -1.48
CA LYS A 248 -21.22 -30.39 -2.63
C LYS A 248 -20.51 -29.53 -3.69
N ARG A 249 -20.93 -28.26 -3.84
CA ARG A 249 -20.30 -27.30 -4.74
C ARG A 249 -18.93 -26.87 -4.20
N LEU A 250 -18.84 -26.58 -2.90
CA LEU A 250 -17.60 -26.18 -2.22
C LEU A 250 -16.52 -27.27 -2.34
N LYS A 251 -16.87 -28.55 -2.12
CA LYS A 251 -15.94 -29.70 -2.26
C LYS A 251 -15.33 -29.86 -3.67
N LYS A 252 -15.96 -29.30 -4.70
CA LYS A 252 -15.51 -29.40 -6.10
C LYS A 252 -14.85 -28.12 -6.61
N MET A 253 -14.86 -27.05 -5.81
CA MET A 253 -14.40 -25.74 -6.23
C MET A 253 -12.92 -25.56 -5.85
N PRO A 254 -12.06 -25.12 -6.79
CA PRO A 254 -10.68 -24.78 -6.46
C PRO A 254 -10.61 -23.62 -5.45
N GLN A 255 -9.76 -23.74 -4.44
CA GLN A 255 -9.62 -22.73 -3.38
C GLN A 255 -9.11 -21.36 -3.88
N SER A 256 -8.43 -21.34 -5.04
CA SER A 256 -7.93 -20.11 -5.67
C SER A 256 -9.05 -19.23 -6.26
N MET A 257 -10.28 -19.75 -6.36
CA MET A 257 -11.40 -18.99 -6.86
C MET A 257 -11.99 -18.07 -5.77
N PRO A 258 -12.31 -16.80 -6.10
CA PRO A 258 -12.91 -15.87 -5.13
C PRO A 258 -14.27 -16.35 -4.62
N GLU A 259 -14.97 -17.21 -5.37
CA GLU A 259 -16.23 -17.82 -4.96
C GLU A 259 -16.09 -18.85 -3.83
N TYR A 260 -14.90 -19.42 -3.62
CA TYR A 260 -14.66 -20.43 -2.58
C TYR A 260 -14.84 -19.83 -1.19
N ALA A 261 -14.17 -18.70 -0.93
CA ALA A 261 -14.27 -17.97 0.34
C ALA A 261 -15.70 -17.48 0.60
N LEU A 262 -16.40 -17.00 -0.43
CA LEU A 262 -17.80 -16.55 -0.33
C LEU A 262 -18.74 -17.70 0.07
N THR A 263 -18.57 -18.86 -0.57
CA THR A 263 -19.41 -20.04 -0.33
C THR A 263 -19.16 -20.65 1.05
N ARG A 264 -17.90 -20.68 1.50
CA ARG A 264 -17.51 -21.12 2.84
C ARG A 264 -18.14 -20.23 3.91
N ASN A 265 -17.98 -18.91 3.79
CA ASN A 265 -18.53 -17.94 4.75
C ASN A 265 -20.06 -18.02 4.83
N TYR A 266 -20.74 -18.25 3.69
CA TYR A 266 -22.18 -18.46 3.67
C TYR A 266 -22.59 -19.71 4.46
N LEU A 267 -21.91 -20.84 4.26
CA LEU A 267 -22.19 -22.07 4.98
C LEU A 267 -21.91 -21.97 6.48
N GLU A 268 -20.86 -21.24 6.87
CA GLU A 268 -20.56 -20.94 8.28
C GLU A 268 -21.66 -20.10 8.92
N LEU A 269 -22.10 -19.03 8.26
CA LEU A 269 -23.21 -18.20 8.75
C LEU A 269 -24.49 -19.03 8.94
N MET A 270 -24.81 -19.89 7.99
CA MET A 270 -26.01 -20.75 8.06
C MET A 270 -25.98 -21.71 9.25
N VAL A 271 -24.80 -22.19 9.66
CA VAL A 271 -24.63 -23.03 10.85
C VAL A 271 -24.74 -22.21 12.14
N GLU A 272 -24.23 -20.98 12.15
CA GLU A 272 -24.21 -20.11 13.33
C GLU A 272 -25.57 -19.52 13.68
N LEU A 273 -26.51 -19.50 12.72
CA LEU A 273 -27.86 -18.97 12.95
C LEU A 273 -28.60 -19.79 14.03
N PRO A 274 -29.25 -19.13 15.00
CA PRO A 274 -29.97 -19.80 16.07
C PRO A 274 -31.36 -20.25 15.59
N TRP A 275 -31.42 -21.29 14.75
CA TRP A 275 -32.65 -21.85 14.18
C TRP A 275 -33.71 -22.24 15.22
N ASN A 276 -33.29 -22.49 16.47
CA ASN A 276 -34.16 -22.85 17.60
C ASN A 276 -34.59 -21.66 18.48
N LYS A 277 -34.27 -20.41 18.13
CA LYS A 277 -34.68 -19.22 18.89
C LYS A 277 -35.61 -18.34 18.06
N SER A 278 -36.91 -18.50 18.29
CA SER A 278 -37.91 -17.53 17.87
C SER A 278 -37.83 -16.30 18.78
N THR A 279 -37.70 -15.10 18.22
CA THR A 279 -37.89 -13.88 19.02
C THR A 279 -39.40 -13.69 19.16
N THR A 280 -39.92 -13.73 20.39
CA THR A 280 -41.28 -13.26 20.66
C THR A 280 -41.23 -11.74 20.58
N GLY A 281 -41.53 -11.20 19.39
CA GLY A 281 -41.78 -9.77 19.25
C GLY A 281 -43.10 -9.45 19.95
N GLU A 282 -43.04 -8.68 21.03
CA GLU A 282 -44.22 -7.99 21.54
C GLU A 282 -44.81 -7.13 20.41
N PRO A 283 -46.12 -7.21 20.14
CA PRO A 283 -46.75 -6.32 19.20
C PRO A 283 -46.79 -4.92 19.84
N THR A 284 -45.98 -4.00 19.33
CA THR A 284 -46.17 -2.57 19.56
C THR A 284 -47.56 -2.20 19.06
N LYS A 285 -48.42 -1.82 20.01
CA LYS A 285 -49.75 -1.27 19.77
C LYS A 285 -49.70 0.25 19.88
#